data_AF-A0A7X9WMK7-F1
#
_entry.id   AF-A0A7X9WMK7-F1
#
_cell.length_a   1.000
_cell.length_b   1.000
_cell.length_c   1.000
_cell.angle_alpha   90.00
_cell.angle_beta   90.00
_cell.angle_gamma   90.00
#
_symmetry.space_group_name_H-M   'P 1'
#
loop_
_entity.id
_entity.type
_entity.pdbx_description
1 polymer ?
#
loop_
_entity_poly.entity_id
_entity_poly.type
_entity_poly.pdbx_seq_one_letter_code
_entity_poly.pdbx_strand_id
1 'polypeptide(L)' 'MAKAGKRERCREEAEPLPNVDDYLFGSGLSPSDYRLSEEGVISFKDKTGRVFDMLIDHPRLYAALKERLRALEVREDFEH' A
#
# COMPACT_ATOMS: atom_id res chain seq x y z
N MET A 1 -29.58 -9.32 -44.25
CA MET A 1 -28.29 -8.73 -43.86
C MET A 1 -28.34 -8.43 -42.36
N ALA A 2 -27.69 -9.26 -41.53
CA ALA A 2 -27.76 -9.17 -40.07
C ALA A 2 -26.81 -8.09 -39.55
N LYS A 3 -27.34 -7.12 -38.79
CA LYS A 3 -26.56 -6.06 -38.15
C LYS A 3 -25.76 -6.65 -36.98
N ALA A 4 -24.44 -6.51 -37.05
CA ALA A 4 -23.51 -6.94 -36.00
C ALA A 4 -23.77 -6.16 -34.70
N GLY A 5 -24.15 -6.87 -33.65
CA GLY A 5 -24.29 -6.33 -32.30
C GLY A 5 -22.93 -5.92 -31.74
N LYS A 6 -22.81 -4.67 -31.31
CA LYS A 6 -21.69 -4.18 -30.49
C LYS A 6 -21.67 -4.98 -29.18
N ARG A 7 -20.70 -5.86 -29.03
CA ARG A 7 -20.31 -6.36 -27.70
C ARG A 7 -19.51 -5.25 -27.04
N GLU A 8 -20.17 -4.43 -26.24
CA GLU A 8 -19.52 -3.53 -25.30
C GLU A 8 -18.74 -4.40 -24.31
N ARG A 9 -17.42 -4.44 -24.49
CA ARG A 9 -16.52 -4.90 -23.43
C ARG A 9 -16.68 -3.90 -22.30
N CYS A 10 -17.43 -4.27 -21.26
CA CYS A 10 -17.24 -3.69 -19.94
C CYS A 10 -15.79 -3.95 -19.57
N ARG A 11 -14.92 -3.02 -19.92
CA ARG A 11 -13.61 -2.88 -19.31
C ARG A 11 -13.97 -2.50 -17.88
N GLU A 12 -13.84 -3.44 -16.96
CA GLU A 12 -13.83 -3.15 -15.54
C GLU A 12 -12.74 -2.10 -15.37
N GLU A 13 -13.14 -0.83 -15.34
CA GLU A 13 -12.25 0.28 -15.09
C GLU A 13 -11.83 0.10 -13.64
N ALA A 14 -10.73 -0.61 -13.46
CA ALA A 14 -10.10 -0.80 -12.18
C ALA A 14 -10.05 0.57 -11.51
N GLU A 15 -10.84 0.75 -10.45
CA GLU A 15 -10.94 2.02 -9.76
C GLU A 15 -9.52 2.53 -9.45
N PRO A 16 -9.24 3.81 -9.69
CA PRO A 16 -7.91 4.35 -9.43
C PRO A 16 -7.59 4.09 -7.96
N LEU A 17 -6.49 3.37 -7.72
CA LEU A 17 -6.02 3.13 -6.36
C LEU A 17 -5.80 4.50 -5.68
N PRO A 18 -6.19 4.64 -4.41
CA PRO A 18 -5.94 5.87 -3.67
C PRO A 18 -4.44 6.17 -3.65
N ASN A 19 -4.09 7.45 -3.49
CA ASN A 19 -2.69 7.85 -3.38
C ASN A 19 -2.07 7.19 -2.15
N VAL A 20 -1.08 6.32 -2.40
CA VAL A 20 -0.39 5.52 -1.39
C VAL A 20 0.34 6.44 -0.40
N ASP A 21 0.88 7.55 -0.88
CA ASP A 21 1.59 8.53 -0.05
C ASP A 21 0.64 9.22 0.94
N ASP A 22 -0.61 9.52 0.56
CA ASP A 22 -1.62 10.07 1.50
C ASP A 22 -1.97 9.06 2.60
N TYR A 23 -2.06 7.77 2.26
CA TYR A 23 -2.36 6.72 3.23
C TYR A 23 -1.22 6.49 4.24
N LEU A 24 0.03 6.56 3.77
CA LEU A 24 1.20 6.44 4.64
C LEU A 24 1.45 7.73 5.43
N PHE A 25 1.54 8.86 4.74
CA PHE A 25 2.07 10.09 5.34
C PHE A 25 1.00 11.10 5.77
N GLY A 26 -0.28 10.86 5.45
CA GLY A 26 -1.38 11.76 5.81
C GLY A 26 -1.58 11.94 7.32
N SER A 27 -1.11 11.00 8.13
CA SER A 27 -1.15 11.09 9.61
C SER A 27 0.06 11.84 10.21
N GLY A 28 0.96 12.35 9.37
CA GLY A 28 2.21 12.98 9.79
C GLY A 28 3.27 11.99 10.25
N LEU A 29 3.19 10.75 9.77
CA LEU A 29 4.25 9.75 9.86
C LEU A 29 5.29 10.02 8.77
N SER A 30 6.52 9.64 9.03
CA SER A 30 7.61 9.69 8.06
C SER A 30 8.00 8.28 7.63
N PRO A 31 8.70 8.10 6.49
CA PRO A 31 9.19 6.78 6.07
C PRO A 31 9.99 6.06 7.16
N SER A 32 10.74 6.81 7.98
CA SER A 32 11.54 6.28 9.09
C SER A 32 10.70 5.68 10.22
N ASP A 33 9.42 6.05 10.32
CA ASP A 33 8.48 5.50 11.30
C ASP A 33 7.90 4.16 10.85
N TYR A 34 8.03 3.82 9.57
CA TYR A 34 7.58 2.55 9.02
C TYR A 34 8.63 1.45 9.17
N ARG A 35 8.16 0.21 9.21
CA ARG A 35 8.95 -1.02 9.15
C ARG A 35 8.20 -2.02 8.26
N LEU A 36 8.94 -2.83 7.52
CA LEU A 36 8.39 -3.87 6.66
C LEU A 36 9.14 -5.16 6.96
N SER A 37 8.52 -6.16 7.60
CA SER A 37 9.20 -7.43 7.89
C SER A 37 9.37 -8.33 6.65
N GLU A 38 10.23 -9.35 6.75
CA GLU A 38 10.47 -10.36 5.71
C GLU A 38 9.18 -11.11 5.35
N GLU A 39 8.32 -11.34 6.34
CA GLU A 39 6.99 -11.95 6.18
C GLU A 39 6.00 -11.00 5.48
N GLY A 40 6.40 -9.75 5.22
CA GLY A 40 5.61 -8.73 4.56
C GLY A 40 4.70 -7.95 5.51
N VAL A 41 4.89 -8.04 6.82
CA VAL A 41 4.11 -7.25 7.76
C VAL A 41 4.57 -5.79 7.68
N ILE A 42 3.65 -4.86 7.42
CA ILE A 42 3.93 -3.43 7.47
C ILE A 42 3.56 -2.95 8.86
N SER A 43 4.52 -2.39 9.59
CA SER A 43 4.30 -1.81 10.91
C SER A 43 4.69 -0.33 10.88
N PHE A 44 4.12 0.46 11.79
CA PHE A 44 4.51 1.86 11.96
C PHE A 44 4.61 2.23 13.44
N LYS A 45 5.51 3.16 13.74
CA LYS A 45 5.69 3.73 15.06
C LYS A 45 4.92 5.04 15.15
N ASP A 46 4.08 5.17 16.17
CA ASP A 46 3.37 6.42 16.42
C ASP A 46 4.25 7.44 17.16
N LYS A 47 3.71 8.65 17.35
CA LYS A 47 4.38 9.73 18.09
C LYS A 47 4.59 9.43 19.58
N THR A 48 3.86 8.47 20.14
CA THR A 48 4.03 8.01 21.53
C THR A 48 5.12 6.94 21.66
N GLY A 49 5.67 6.50 20.53
CA GLY A 49 6.71 5.49 20.44
C GLY A 49 6.18 4.05 20.41
N ARG A 50 4.87 3.86 20.32
CA ARG A 50 4.22 2.55 20.21
C ARG A 50 4.23 2.08 18.76
N VAL A 51 4.46 0.78 18.57
CA VAL A 51 4.47 0.14 17.25
C VAL A 51 3.13 -0.53 17.01
N PHE A 52 2.58 -0.34 15.81
CA PHE A 52 1.32 -0.93 15.37
C PHE A 52 1.51 -1.63 14.03
N ASP A 53 0.88 -2.79 13.88
CA ASP A 53 0.83 -3.50 12.61
C ASP A 53 -0.33 -2.99 11.75
N MET A 54 -0.05 -2.74 10.48
CA MET A 54 -1.01 -2.26 9.51
C MET A 54 -1.66 -3.45 8.80
N LEU A 55 -2.93 -3.67 9.09
CA LEU A 55 -3.76 -4.65 8.39
C LEU A 55 -4.39 -4.01 7.15
N ILE A 56 -4.02 -4.51 5.97
CA ILE A 56 -4.54 -4.02 4.68
C ILE A 56 -5.27 -5.19 4.01
N ASP A 57 -6.60 -5.11 3.99
CA ASP A 57 -7.46 -6.15 3.39
C ASP A 57 -7.39 -6.16 1.85
N HIS A 58 -7.01 -5.04 1.24
CA HIS A 58 -6.98 -4.91 -0.22
C HIS A 58 -5.61 -5.29 -0.81
N PRO A 59 -5.47 -6.41 -1.54
CA PRO A 59 -4.17 -6.97 -1.94
C PRO A 59 -3.38 -6.06 -2.88
N ARG A 60 -4.05 -5.34 -3.79
CA ARG A 60 -3.37 -4.38 -4.69
C ARG A 60 -2.85 -3.16 -3.94
N LEU A 61 -3.56 -2.73 -2.90
CA LEU A 61 -3.15 -1.59 -2.09
C LEU A 61 -1.96 -1.99 -1.22
N TYR A 62 -2.02 -3.18 -0.63
CA TYR A 62 -0.91 -3.76 0.13
C TYR A 62 0.37 -3.87 -0.71
N ALA A 63 0.28 -4.38 -1.95
CA ALA A 63 1.41 -4.46 -2.86
C ALA A 63 2.01 -3.06 -3.15
N ALA A 64 1.15 -2.09 -3.45
CA ALA A 64 1.58 -0.72 -3.74
C ALA A 64 2.25 -0.04 -2.53
N LEU A 65 1.72 -0.23 -1.32
CA LEU A 65 2.31 0.24 -0.07
C LEU A 65 3.69 -0.40 0.16
N LYS A 66 3.80 -1.71 -0.04
CA LYS A 66 5.06 -2.46 0.11
C LYS A 66 6.12 -1.98 -0.88
N GLU A 67 5.78 -1.82 -2.15
CA GLU A 67 6.68 -1.29 -3.17
C GLU A 67 7.12 0.14 -2.83
N ARG A 68 6.19 0.98 -2.35
CA ARG A 68 6.48 2.36 -1.96
C ARG A 68 7.46 2.43 -0.78
N LEU A 69 7.23 1.64 0.27
CA LEU A 69 8.12 1.58 1.44
C LEU A 69 9.51 1.03 1.06
N ARG A 70 9.59 0.03 0.17
CA ARG A 70 10.86 -0.45 -0.38
C ARG A 70 11.59 0.62 -1.19
N ALA A 71 10.88 1.39 -2.00
CA ALA A 71 11.46 2.49 -2.78
C ALA A 71 12.01 3.62 -1.90
N LEU A 72 11.49 3.77 -0.68
CA LEU A 72 11.94 4.71 0.34
C LEU A 72 13.05 4.14 1.24
N GLU A 73 13.59 2.97 0.90
CA GLU A 73 14.61 2.26 1.67
C GLU A 73 14.23 2.01 3.13
N VAL A 74 12.94 1.79 3.41
CA VAL A 74 12.49 1.36 4.74
C VAL A 74 12.98 -0.06 4.97
N ARG A 75 13.97 -0.22 5.84
CA ARG A 75 14.68 -1.48 6.13
C ARG A 75 14.20 -2.15 7.40
N GLU A 76 14.53 -3.43 7.49
CA GLU A 76 14.28 -4.39 8.56
C GLU A 76 15.28 -4.31 9.71
N ASP A 77 15.74 -3.14 10.12
CA ASP A 77 16.73 -3.12 11.21
C ASP A 77 16.05 -3.19 12.57
N PHE A 78 15.84 -4.44 13.02
CA PHE A 78 16.06 -4.81 14.42
C PHE A 78 17.56 -5.03 14.61
N GLU A 79 18.30 -4.01 15.02
CA GLU A 79 19.57 -4.27 15.70
C GLU A 79 19.24 -4.99 17.03
N HIS A 80 19.80 -6.19 17.18
CA HIS A 80 19.72 -7.04 18.35
C HIS A 80 21.09 -7.16 19.03
#